data_AF-A0A0D8JAW4-F1
#
_entry.id   AF-A0A0D8JAW4-F1
#
_cell.length_a   1.000
_cell.length_b   1.000
_cell.length_c   1.000
_cell.angle_alpha   90.00
_cell.angle_beta   90.00
_cell.angle_gamma   90.00
#
_symmetry.space_group_name_H-M   'P 1'
#
loop_
_entity.id
_entity.type
_entity.pdbx_description
1 polymer ?
#
loop_
_entity_poly.entity_id
_entity_poly.type
_entity_poly.pdbx_seq_one_letter_code
_entity_poly.pdbx_strand_id
1 'polypeptide(L)'
;MKSITLEFSKLQILKDRERWRLYFIVVAEHPEDNDKMIVSTFPDPYIRLKPNKENIINFEPEGSPGADGMFVIERELPADKKIKARVYLRQSRDKTRNVGEALSNLQKTLGGDAFEIVTDLMGSGLPWLVVAKKAIPMIGNILGSMKDRDMGFVNMDERFGSEFKPGIKAERHTEFSTGEAKIWWKWSISDEV
;
A
#
# COMPACT_ATOMS: atom_id res chain seq x y z
N MET A 1 2.76 -19.77 -13.96
CA MET A 1 3.48 -18.48 -14.19
C MET A 1 4.13 -18.06 -12.87
N LYS A 2 5.11 -17.14 -12.83
CA LYS A 2 5.65 -16.64 -11.55
C LYS A 2 4.92 -15.37 -11.13
N SER A 3 4.35 -15.36 -9.94
CA SER A 3 3.75 -14.16 -9.34
C SER A 3 4.61 -13.61 -8.21
N ILE A 4 4.47 -12.31 -7.97
CA ILE A 4 5.04 -11.62 -6.82
C ILE A 4 3.90 -11.10 -5.94
N THR A 5 4.10 -11.16 -4.63
CA THR A 5 3.13 -10.67 -3.65
C THR A 5 3.80 -9.72 -2.67
N LEU A 6 3.13 -8.59 -2.38
CA LEU A 6 3.46 -7.66 -1.31
C LEU A 6 2.44 -7.78 -0.19
N GLU A 7 2.93 -7.96 1.03
CA GLU A 7 2.11 -8.04 2.24
C GLU A 7 2.72 -7.17 3.35
N PHE A 8 1.88 -6.48 4.13
CA PHE A 8 2.34 -5.81 5.35
C PHE A 8 2.25 -6.79 6.52
N SER A 9 3.35 -6.96 7.25
CA SER A 9 3.40 -7.85 8.43
C SER A 9 3.12 -7.09 9.72
N LYS A 10 3.64 -5.88 9.84
CA LYS A 10 3.55 -5.07 11.07
C LYS A 10 3.55 -3.57 10.79
N LEU A 11 2.82 -2.81 11.62
CA LEU A 11 2.90 -1.35 11.71
C LEU A 11 3.11 -0.94 13.18
N GLN A 12 4.04 -0.02 13.43
CA GLN A 12 4.27 0.59 14.72
C GLN A 12 4.15 2.11 14.61
N ILE A 13 3.32 2.74 15.45
CA ILE A 13 3.25 4.19 15.60
C ILE A 13 4.23 4.60 16.70
N LEU A 14 5.17 5.46 16.34
CA LEU A 14 6.26 5.89 17.23
C LEU A 14 5.86 7.12 18.07
N LYS A 15 4.77 7.79 17.69
CA LYS A 15 4.20 8.89 18.45
C LYS A 15 3.32 8.40 19.60
N ASP A 16 3.36 9.10 20.72
CA ASP A 16 2.60 8.76 21.91
C ASP A 16 1.08 8.69 21.70
N ARG A 17 0.50 7.65 22.31
CA ARG A 17 -0.89 7.36 22.71
C ARG A 17 -2.02 8.33 22.27
N GLU A 18 -2.16 8.58 20.97
CA GLU A 18 -3.31 9.26 20.37
C GLU A 18 -4.43 8.26 19.98
N ARG A 19 -5.61 8.79 19.62
CA ARG A 19 -6.66 8.02 18.93
C ARG A 19 -6.33 7.99 17.44
N TRP A 20 -5.94 6.82 16.92
CA TRP A 20 -5.61 6.67 15.51
C TRP A 20 -6.75 6.04 14.69
N ARG A 21 -6.82 6.47 13.44
CA ARG A 21 -7.73 6.13 12.35
C ARG A 21 -6.88 6.07 11.07
N LEU A 22 -6.12 4.99 10.94
CA LEU A 22 -5.04 4.88 9.99
C LEU A 22 -5.49 4.21 8.71
N TYR A 23 -5.02 4.73 7.59
CA TYR A 23 -5.18 4.08 6.29
C TYR A 23 -3.94 4.31 5.44
N PHE A 24 -3.75 3.44 4.47
CA PHE A 24 -2.69 3.45 3.51
C PHE A 24 -3.18 3.94 2.17
N ILE A 25 -2.28 4.56 1.42
CA ILE A 25 -2.45 4.82 -0.01
C ILE A 25 -1.25 4.18 -0.69
N VAL A 26 -1.50 3.29 -1.64
CA VAL A 26 -0.46 2.55 -2.34
C VAL A 26 -0.44 3.00 -3.79
N VAL A 27 0.76 3.29 -4.28
CA VAL A 27 1.04 3.62 -5.67
C VAL A 27 2.00 2.59 -6.21
N ALA A 28 1.65 1.92 -7.30
CA ALA A 28 2.47 0.88 -7.91
C ALA A 28 2.43 0.94 -9.44
N GLU A 29 3.41 0.32 -10.08
CA GLU A 29 3.42 0.17 -11.55
C GLU A 29 2.25 -0.68 -12.02
N HIS A 30 1.61 -0.28 -13.12
CA HIS A 30 0.56 -1.07 -13.76
C HIS A 30 1.13 -2.43 -14.21
N PRO A 31 0.36 -3.53 -14.13
CA PRO A 31 0.85 -4.86 -14.51
C PRO A 31 1.24 -4.95 -15.98
N GLU A 32 0.45 -4.33 -16.85
CA GLU A 32 0.53 -4.53 -18.30
C GLU A 32 0.93 -3.28 -19.10
N ASP A 33 1.02 -2.10 -18.46
CA ASP A 33 1.18 -0.82 -19.15
C ASP A 33 2.25 0.04 -18.47
N ASN A 34 3.45 0.09 -19.08
CA ASN A 34 4.63 0.72 -18.48
C ASN A 34 4.54 2.26 -18.36
N ASP A 35 3.57 2.88 -19.05
CA ASP A 35 3.31 4.33 -19.03
C ASP A 35 2.25 4.71 -17.99
N LYS A 36 1.66 3.71 -17.31
CA LYS A 36 0.65 3.87 -16.28
C LYS A 36 1.12 3.41 -14.92
N MET A 37 0.46 3.97 -13.92
CA MET A 37 0.56 3.58 -12.53
C MET A 37 -0.83 3.33 -12.01
N ILE A 38 -0.91 2.69 -10.86
CA ILE A 38 -2.17 2.45 -10.17
C ILE A 38 -2.09 2.95 -8.75
N VAL A 39 -3.23 3.43 -8.25
CA VAL A 39 -3.38 3.97 -6.91
C VAL A 39 -4.56 3.30 -6.24
N SER A 40 -4.36 2.75 -5.05
CA SER A 40 -5.45 2.30 -4.20
C SER A 40 -5.28 2.80 -2.79
N THR A 41 -6.30 2.59 -1.97
CA THR A 41 -6.29 2.97 -0.58
C THR A 41 -7.09 1.99 0.28
N PHE A 42 -6.53 1.63 1.43
CA PHE A 42 -7.04 0.55 2.29
C PHE A 42 -6.45 0.68 3.70
N PRO A 43 -6.96 -0.04 4.71
CA PRO A 43 -8.21 -0.80 4.69
C PRO A 43 -9.45 0.10 4.65
N ASP A 44 -10.59 -0.50 4.31
CA ASP A 44 -11.92 0.10 4.45
C ASP A 44 -12.77 -0.72 5.45
N PRO A 45 -13.18 -0.15 6.60
CA PRO A 45 -12.79 1.16 7.11
C PRO A 45 -11.33 1.19 7.60
N TYR A 46 -10.84 2.38 7.95
CA TYR A 46 -9.50 2.60 8.52
C TYR A 46 -9.22 1.75 9.78
N ILE A 47 -7.95 1.50 10.06
CA ILE A 47 -7.46 0.83 11.27
C ILE A 47 -7.66 1.77 12.47
N ARG A 48 -8.30 1.26 13.54
CA ARG A 48 -8.55 2.04 14.76
C ARG A 48 -7.63 1.62 15.89
N LEU A 49 -6.86 2.57 16.42
CA LEU A 49 -6.09 2.39 17.67
C LEU A 49 -6.64 3.29 18.77
N LYS A 50 -6.80 2.70 19.96
CA LYS A 50 -7.19 3.41 21.17
C LYS A 50 -5.92 3.85 21.94
N PRO A 51 -5.95 4.96 22.70
CA PRO A 51 -4.79 5.50 23.42
C PRO A 51 -4.12 4.53 24.40
N ASN A 52 -4.85 3.51 24.89
CA ASN A 52 -4.36 2.58 25.91
C ASN A 52 -3.85 1.25 25.34
N LYS A 53 -3.74 1.12 24.01
CA LYS A 53 -3.10 -0.02 23.38
C LYS A 53 -1.63 0.28 23.14
N GLU A 54 -0.82 -0.77 23.06
CA GLU A 54 0.49 -0.66 22.43
C GLU A 54 0.27 -0.15 21.01
N ASN A 55 1.01 0.87 20.60
CA ASN A 55 0.93 1.49 19.28
C ASN A 55 1.50 0.57 18.19
N ILE A 56 1.22 -0.73 18.28
CA ILE A 56 1.72 -1.80 17.43
C ILE A 56 0.49 -2.53 16.86
N ILE A 57 0.51 -2.74 15.56
CA ILE A 57 -0.47 -3.52 14.81
C ILE A 57 0.31 -4.65 14.16
N ASN A 58 0.02 -5.89 14.55
CA ASN A 58 0.47 -7.07 13.82
C ASN A 58 -0.66 -7.45 12.85
N PHE A 59 -0.33 -7.54 11.56
CA PHE A 59 -1.27 -7.97 10.53
C PHE A 59 -1.26 -9.49 10.37
N GLU A 60 -0.17 -10.14 10.77
CA GLU A 60 -0.09 -11.58 10.89
C GLU A 60 -0.87 -12.06 12.12
N PRO A 61 -1.81 -13.01 11.96
CA PRO A 61 -2.50 -13.61 13.08
C PRO A 61 -1.55 -14.50 13.90
N GLU A 62 -1.55 -14.29 15.22
CA GLU A 62 -0.81 -15.16 16.13
C GLU A 62 -1.36 -16.60 16.05
N GLY A 63 -0.49 -17.57 15.76
CA GLY A 63 -0.79 -19.00 15.87
C GLY A 63 -1.45 -19.68 14.66
N SER A 64 -1.60 -19.01 13.50
CA SER A 64 -2.14 -19.64 12.29
C SER A 64 -1.06 -19.82 11.22
N PRO A 65 -0.67 -21.06 10.85
CA PRO A 65 0.25 -21.29 9.74
C PRO A 65 -0.49 -20.99 8.41
N GLY A 66 -0.03 -19.96 7.69
CA GLY A 66 -0.49 -19.65 6.33
C GLY A 66 -1.31 -18.38 6.16
N ALA A 67 -1.60 -17.63 7.23
CA ALA A 67 -2.10 -16.26 7.12
C ALA A 67 -0.91 -15.31 7.35
N ASP A 68 -0.58 -14.57 6.31
CA ASP A 68 0.82 -14.22 6.04
C ASP A 68 1.13 -12.72 6.18
N GLY A 69 0.08 -11.90 6.31
CA GLY A 69 0.12 -10.46 6.45
C GLY A 69 -1.15 -9.82 5.89
N MET A 70 -1.22 -8.49 5.89
CA MET A 70 -2.26 -7.76 5.16
C MET A 70 -1.85 -7.68 3.69
N PHE A 71 -2.66 -8.29 2.83
CA PHE A 71 -2.46 -8.26 1.38
C PHE A 71 -2.44 -6.83 0.83
N VAL A 72 -1.52 -6.56 -0.10
CA VAL A 72 -1.38 -5.25 -0.74
C VAL A 72 -1.43 -5.35 -2.27
N ILE A 73 -0.57 -6.16 -2.87
CA ILE A 73 -0.46 -6.33 -4.33
C ILE A 73 -0.13 -7.80 -4.64
N GLU A 74 -0.75 -8.36 -5.68
CA GLU A 74 -0.29 -9.56 -6.37
C GLU A 74 -0.30 -9.33 -7.88
N ARG A 75 0.76 -9.75 -8.56
CA ARG A 75 0.86 -9.68 -10.03
C ARG A 75 1.90 -10.65 -10.56
N GLU A 76 1.91 -10.82 -11.88
CA GLU A 76 3.01 -11.49 -12.56
C GLU A 76 4.35 -10.78 -12.30
N LEU A 77 5.41 -11.59 -12.08
CA LEU A 77 6.79 -11.15 -11.95
C LEU A 77 7.23 -10.39 -13.22
N PRO A 78 7.60 -9.10 -13.12
CA PRO A 78 8.05 -8.32 -14.27
C PRO A 78 9.29 -8.91 -14.95
N ALA A 79 9.38 -8.79 -16.28
CA ALA A 79 10.47 -9.34 -17.08
C ALA A 79 11.87 -8.80 -16.67
N ASP A 80 11.94 -7.54 -16.25
CA ASP A 80 13.18 -6.91 -15.75
C ASP A 80 13.46 -7.20 -14.26
N LYS A 81 12.56 -7.97 -13.61
CA LYS A 81 12.58 -8.37 -12.21
C LYS A 81 12.60 -7.18 -11.25
N LYS A 82 11.96 -6.08 -11.60
CA LYS A 82 11.83 -4.90 -10.75
C LYS A 82 10.38 -4.49 -10.61
N ILE A 83 10.07 -3.93 -9.45
CA ILE A 83 8.79 -3.25 -9.23
C ILE A 83 9.03 -1.97 -8.47
N LYS A 84 8.32 -0.91 -8.87
CA LYS A 84 8.20 0.30 -8.06
C LYS A 84 6.89 0.30 -7.29
N ALA A 85 6.99 0.50 -6.00
CA ALA A 85 5.86 0.58 -5.10
C ALA A 85 6.13 1.65 -4.04
N ARG A 86 5.15 2.48 -3.77
CA ARG A 86 5.20 3.49 -2.70
C ARG A 86 3.95 3.41 -1.86
N VAL A 87 4.13 3.55 -0.56
CA VAL A 87 3.05 3.52 0.43
C VAL A 87 3.08 4.81 1.21
N TYR A 88 1.93 5.48 1.31
CA TYR A 88 1.70 6.61 2.20
C TYR A 88 0.87 6.13 3.39
N LEU A 89 1.18 6.62 4.59
CA LEU A 89 0.35 6.43 5.77
C LEU A 89 -0.36 7.74 6.10
N ARG A 90 -1.66 7.64 6.39
CA ARG A 90 -2.49 8.79 6.71
C ARG A 90 -3.35 8.52 7.93
N GLN A 91 -3.57 9.58 8.69
CA GLN A 91 -4.52 9.60 9.79
C GLN A 91 -5.79 10.34 9.35
N SER A 92 -6.86 9.59 9.18
CA SER A 92 -8.16 10.11 8.77
C SER A 92 -8.71 11.09 9.80
N ARG A 93 -9.16 12.27 9.35
CA ARG A 93 -10.01 13.17 10.14
C ARG A 93 -11.49 12.82 10.00
N ASP A 94 -11.87 12.15 8.91
CA ASP A 94 -13.22 11.69 8.67
C ASP A 94 -13.53 10.37 9.42
N LYS A 95 -14.75 10.28 9.97
CA LYS A 95 -15.25 9.08 10.65
C LYS A 95 -15.88 8.09 9.67
N THR A 96 -16.34 8.56 8.51
CA THR A 96 -17.13 7.81 7.52
C THR A 96 -16.39 7.60 6.20
N ARG A 97 -15.05 7.63 6.24
CA ARG A 97 -14.18 7.40 5.08
C ARG A 97 -14.63 6.17 4.27
N ASN A 98 -14.76 6.35 2.96
CA ASN A 98 -15.08 5.30 1.98
C ASN A 98 -14.02 5.29 0.87
N VAL A 99 -13.55 4.10 0.48
CA VAL A 99 -12.51 3.96 -0.56
C VAL A 99 -12.98 4.45 -1.92
N GLY A 100 -14.21 4.13 -2.34
CA GLY A 100 -14.75 4.54 -3.63
C GLY A 100 -14.86 6.06 -3.76
N GLU A 101 -15.32 6.74 -2.72
CA GLU A 101 -15.35 8.22 -2.68
C GLU A 101 -13.93 8.81 -2.70
N ALA A 102 -12.99 8.23 -1.95
CA ALA A 102 -11.61 8.70 -1.93
C ALA A 102 -10.93 8.58 -3.30
N LEU A 103 -11.10 7.46 -4.00
CA LEU A 103 -10.57 7.26 -5.35
C LEU A 103 -11.26 8.16 -6.37
N SER A 104 -12.59 8.33 -6.27
CA SER A 104 -13.34 9.24 -7.15
C SER A 104 -12.89 10.70 -6.99
N ASN A 105 -12.63 11.13 -5.75
CA ASN A 105 -12.10 12.47 -5.47
C ASN A 105 -10.68 12.65 -5.99
N LEU A 106 -9.83 11.63 -5.87
CA LEU A 106 -8.49 11.64 -6.44
C LEU A 106 -8.53 11.71 -7.96
N GLN A 107 -9.38 10.91 -8.62
CA GLN A 107 -9.60 10.94 -10.07
C GLN A 107 -10.02 12.33 -10.55
N LYS A 108 -11.01 12.95 -9.90
CA LYS A 108 -11.46 14.32 -10.22
C LYS A 108 -10.34 15.35 -10.06
N THR A 109 -9.51 15.21 -9.03
CA THR A 109 -8.42 16.15 -8.75
C THR A 109 -7.28 16.00 -9.76
N LEU A 110 -6.99 14.78 -10.21
CA LEU A 110 -5.98 14.49 -11.22
C LEU A 110 -6.44 14.85 -12.65
N GLY A 111 -7.76 14.93 -12.89
CA GLY A 111 -8.31 15.33 -14.18
C GLY A 111 -7.84 14.41 -15.31
N GLY A 112 -7.30 14.98 -16.39
CA GLY A 112 -6.86 14.24 -17.58
C GLY A 112 -5.69 13.27 -17.36
N ASP A 113 -5.10 13.26 -16.16
CA ASP A 113 -4.02 12.33 -15.80
C ASP A 113 -4.52 11.10 -15.02
N ALA A 114 -5.82 11.00 -14.77
CA ALA A 114 -6.48 9.82 -14.24
C ALA A 114 -7.47 9.24 -15.26
N PHE A 115 -7.48 7.92 -15.40
CA PHE A 115 -8.23 7.23 -16.44
C PHE A 115 -9.51 6.62 -15.87
N GLU A 116 -9.40 5.47 -15.22
CA GLU A 116 -10.53 4.67 -14.75
C GLU A 116 -10.23 4.01 -13.41
N ILE A 117 -11.29 3.56 -12.72
CA ILE A 117 -11.19 2.77 -11.49
C ILE A 117 -11.55 1.32 -11.85
N VAL A 118 -10.63 0.39 -11.59
CA VAL A 118 -10.74 -1.04 -11.92
C VAL A 118 -10.65 -1.89 -10.65
N THR A 119 -11.34 -3.03 -10.61
CA THR A 119 -11.32 -3.93 -9.43
C THR A 119 -10.52 -5.21 -9.64
N ASP A 120 -10.22 -5.59 -10.87
CA ASP A 120 -9.75 -6.96 -11.18
C ASP A 120 -8.28 -7.02 -11.62
N LEU A 121 -7.50 -5.97 -11.31
CA LEU A 121 -6.19 -5.76 -11.92
C LEU A 121 -5.01 -6.46 -11.22
N MET A 122 -5.09 -6.68 -9.90
CA MET A 122 -3.94 -7.13 -9.08
C MET A 122 -4.29 -8.31 -8.16
N GLY A 123 -5.13 -9.24 -8.64
CA GLY A 123 -5.60 -10.41 -7.88
C GLY A 123 -6.46 -10.08 -6.64
N SER A 124 -6.68 -8.79 -6.35
CA SER A 124 -7.38 -8.28 -5.18
C SER A 124 -8.76 -7.76 -5.57
N GLY A 125 -9.78 -7.94 -4.73
CA GLY A 125 -11.06 -7.22 -4.88
C GLY A 125 -11.00 -5.72 -4.50
N LEU A 126 -9.81 -5.15 -4.28
CA LEU A 126 -9.64 -3.73 -3.98
C LEU A 126 -9.76 -2.91 -5.27
N PRO A 127 -10.49 -1.78 -5.26
CA PRO A 127 -10.53 -0.87 -6.41
C PRO A 127 -9.19 -0.13 -6.55
N TRP A 128 -8.74 0.03 -7.80
CA TRP A 128 -7.50 0.69 -8.19
C TRP A 128 -7.82 1.78 -9.21
N LEU A 129 -7.39 3.01 -8.92
CA LEU A 129 -7.41 4.11 -9.88
C LEU A 129 -6.18 4.02 -10.79
N VAL A 130 -6.40 3.89 -12.09
CA VAL A 130 -5.35 3.92 -13.11
C VAL A 130 -5.01 5.38 -13.44
N VAL A 131 -3.72 5.72 -13.40
CA VAL A 131 -3.22 7.09 -13.61
C VAL A 131 -2.00 7.08 -14.53
N ALA A 132 -1.74 8.21 -15.19
CA ALA A 132 -0.54 8.38 -16.00
C ALA A 132 0.70 8.39 -15.08
N LYS A 133 1.82 7.80 -15.51
CA LYS A 133 3.06 7.77 -14.72
C LYS A 133 3.59 9.15 -14.34
N LYS A 134 3.41 10.14 -15.21
CA LYS A 134 3.74 11.55 -14.94
C LYS A 134 2.95 12.17 -13.78
N ALA A 135 1.85 11.54 -13.36
CA ALA A 135 1.00 12.00 -12.26
C ALA A 135 1.54 11.64 -10.87
N ILE A 136 2.53 10.74 -10.75
CA ILE A 136 3.09 10.33 -9.45
C ILE A 136 3.51 11.52 -8.57
N PRO A 137 4.26 12.53 -9.07
CA PRO A 137 4.63 13.69 -8.26
C PRO A 137 3.40 14.48 -7.78
N MET A 138 2.32 14.51 -8.57
CA MET A 138 1.09 15.20 -8.23
C MET A 138 0.32 14.49 -7.11
N ILE A 139 0.37 13.16 -7.04
CA ILE A 139 -0.26 12.40 -5.94
C ILE A 139 0.26 12.90 -4.60
N GLY A 140 1.58 13.00 -4.41
CA GLY A 140 2.16 13.50 -3.16
C GLY A 140 1.63 14.89 -2.77
N ASN A 141 1.54 15.80 -3.75
CA ASN A 141 1.01 17.15 -3.53
C ASN A 141 -0.48 17.16 -3.17
N ILE A 142 -1.29 16.36 -3.88
CA ILE A 142 -2.73 16.21 -3.59
C ILE A 142 -2.92 15.67 -2.19
N LEU A 143 -2.19 14.62 -1.81
CA LEU A 143 -2.25 14.05 -0.46
C LEU A 143 -1.81 15.05 0.62
N GLY A 144 -0.80 15.88 0.34
CA GLY A 144 -0.38 16.96 1.22
C GLY A 144 -1.44 18.05 1.44
N SER A 145 -2.34 18.24 0.47
CA SER A 145 -3.46 19.20 0.57
C SER A 145 -4.69 18.66 1.31
N MET A 146 -4.74 17.35 1.55
CA MET A 146 -5.86 16.74 2.27
C MET A 146 -5.89 17.19 3.73
N LYS A 147 -7.09 17.25 4.31
CA LYS A 147 -7.25 17.57 5.74
C LYS A 147 -6.67 16.48 6.64
N ASP A 148 -6.53 15.27 6.12
CA ASP A 148 -5.96 14.13 6.85
C ASP A 148 -4.52 14.39 7.23
N ARG A 149 -4.12 13.93 8.41
CA ARG A 149 -2.76 14.13 8.88
C ARG A 149 -1.82 13.22 8.09
N ASP A 150 -0.75 13.82 7.58
CA ASP A 150 0.35 13.13 6.93
C ASP A 150 1.20 12.39 7.95
N MET A 151 1.39 11.08 7.75
CA MET A 151 2.32 10.28 8.54
C MET A 151 3.51 9.79 7.70
N GLY A 152 3.69 10.38 6.50
CA GLY A 152 4.81 10.14 5.62
C GLY A 152 4.58 9.05 4.59
N PHE A 153 5.65 8.72 3.89
CA PHE A 153 5.69 7.65 2.89
C PHE A 153 6.91 6.75 3.04
N VAL A 154 6.84 5.57 2.42
CA VAL A 154 7.91 4.59 2.26
C VAL A 154 7.96 4.16 0.80
N ASN A 155 9.16 4.10 0.23
CA ASN A 155 9.38 3.40 -1.04
C ASN A 155 9.62 1.92 -0.71
N MET A 156 8.85 1.05 -1.34
CA MET A 156 8.92 -0.41 -1.23
C MET A 156 9.38 -1.03 -2.56
N ASP A 157 10.08 -0.25 -3.39
CA ASP A 157 10.71 -0.70 -4.62
C ASP A 157 11.56 -1.95 -4.34
N GLU A 158 11.50 -2.94 -5.23
CA GLU A 158 12.24 -4.19 -5.05
C GLU A 158 12.81 -4.69 -6.38
N ARG A 159 13.95 -5.38 -6.29
CA ARG A 159 14.57 -6.10 -7.39
C ARG A 159 14.69 -7.57 -7.02
N PHE A 160 13.97 -8.42 -7.73
CA PHE A 160 13.88 -9.85 -7.46
C PHE A 160 15.14 -10.58 -7.95
N GLY A 161 16.11 -10.72 -7.03
CA GLY A 161 17.37 -11.45 -7.22
C GLY A 161 17.32 -12.91 -6.80
N SER A 162 18.49 -13.53 -6.66
CA SER A 162 18.65 -14.94 -6.27
C SER A 162 18.23 -15.28 -4.84
N GLU A 163 18.03 -14.26 -3.99
CA GLU A 163 17.48 -14.39 -2.64
C GLU A 163 16.00 -14.79 -2.62
N PHE A 164 15.26 -14.49 -3.70
CA PHE A 164 13.87 -14.85 -3.84
C PHE A 164 13.75 -16.27 -4.40
N LYS A 165 13.42 -17.21 -3.51
CA LYS A 165 13.06 -18.58 -3.88
C LYS A 165 11.57 -18.79 -3.64
N PRO A 166 10.89 -19.67 -4.39
CA PRO A 166 9.51 -20.01 -4.14
C PRO A 166 9.29 -20.40 -2.68
N GLY A 167 8.30 -19.77 -2.03
CA GLY A 167 7.98 -20.00 -0.61
C GLY A 167 8.88 -19.28 0.41
N ILE A 168 9.93 -18.56 -0.02
CA ILE A 168 10.72 -17.71 0.88
C ILE A 168 10.19 -16.27 0.81
N LYS A 169 9.93 -15.71 1.99
CA LYS A 169 9.48 -14.32 2.15
C LYS A 169 10.64 -13.43 2.55
N ALA A 170 10.96 -12.45 1.71
CA ALA A 170 11.93 -11.43 2.01
C ALA A 170 11.26 -10.31 2.83
N GLU A 171 11.47 -10.30 4.14
CA GLU A 171 10.99 -9.22 4.99
C GLU A 171 11.93 -8.01 4.91
N ARG A 172 11.32 -6.82 4.89
CA ARG A 172 11.96 -5.51 4.93
C ARG A 172 11.25 -4.66 5.98
N HIS A 173 11.93 -3.65 6.49
CA HIS A 173 11.29 -2.67 7.37
C HIS A 173 11.96 -1.31 7.28
N THR A 174 11.18 -0.25 7.46
CA THR A 174 11.71 1.11 7.57
C THR A 174 10.70 2.05 8.22
N GLU A 175 11.18 3.21 8.62
CA GLU A 175 10.36 4.31 9.12
C GLU A 175 9.73 5.08 7.95
N PHE A 176 8.51 5.56 8.14
CA PHE A 176 7.91 6.53 7.23
C PHE A 176 8.72 7.83 7.26
N SER A 177 8.69 8.57 6.15
CA SER A 177 9.49 9.78 5.95
C SER A 177 9.35 10.87 7.03
N THR A 178 8.29 10.87 7.84
CA THR A 178 8.09 11.81 8.96
C THR A 178 8.68 11.33 10.28
N GLY A 179 9.11 10.07 10.38
CA GLY A 179 9.54 9.43 11.62
C GLY A 179 8.40 9.09 12.60
N GLU A 180 7.13 9.31 12.22
CA GLU A 180 5.99 9.09 13.13
C GLU A 180 5.56 7.62 13.23
N ALA A 181 6.01 6.77 12.30
CA ALA A 181 5.65 5.36 12.23
C ALA A 181 6.74 4.52 11.56
N LYS A 182 6.71 3.21 11.79
CA LYS A 182 7.57 2.19 11.20
C LYS A 182 6.72 1.05 10.64
N ILE A 183 7.06 0.55 9.46
CA ILE A 183 6.34 -0.55 8.79
C ILE A 183 7.29 -1.68 8.43
N TRP A 184 6.75 -2.90 8.48
CA TRP A 184 7.38 -4.12 8.00
C TRP A 184 6.52 -4.69 6.88
N TRP A 185 7.18 -5.13 5.82
CA TRP A 185 6.52 -5.74 4.67
C TRP A 185 7.34 -6.90 4.14
N LYS A 186 6.65 -7.81 3.45
CA LYS A 186 7.23 -9.01 2.86
C LYS A 186 6.99 -9.00 1.37
N TRP A 187 8.04 -9.29 0.62
CA TRP A 187 7.95 -9.67 -0.79
C TRP A 187 8.16 -11.18 -0.91
N SER A 188 7.32 -11.85 -1.71
CA SER A 188 7.44 -13.27 -2.01
C SER A 188 7.33 -13.53 -3.51
N ILE A 189 7.86 -14.67 -3.95
CA ILE A 189 7.60 -15.22 -5.29
C ILE A 189 6.87 -16.54 -5.11
N SER A 190 5.80 -16.73 -5.86
CA SER A 190 5.09 -18.00 -6.02
C SER A 190 5.19 -18.48 -7.45
N ASP A 191 5.29 -19.80 -7.61
CA ASP A 191 4.97 -20.45 -8.87
C ASP A 191 3.47 -20.76 -8.82
N GLU A 192 2.67 -20.24 -9.75
CA GLU A 192 1.32 -20.76 -9.97
C GLU A 192 1.42 -22.21 -10.42
N VAL A 193 0.62 -23.08 -9.79
CA VAL A 193 0.42 -24.48 -10.14
C VAL A 193 -0.36 -24.60 -11.44
#